data_AF-A0A7R9Y8T2-F1
#
_entry.id   AF-A0A7R9Y8T2-F1
#
_cell.length_a   1.000
_cell.length_b   1.000
_cell.length_c   1.000
_cell.angle_alpha   90.00
_cell.angle_beta   90.00
_cell.angle_gamma   90.00
#
_symmetry.space_group_name_H-M   'P 1'
#
loop_
_entity.id
_entity.type
_entity.pdbx_description
1 polymer ?
#
loop_
_entity_poly.entity_id
_entity_poly.type
_entity_poly.pdbx_seq_one_letter_code
_entity_poly.pdbx_strand_id
1 'polypeptide(L)'
;GFCSAGSLPKSHMSSSEHVPPALRGRHAIQDALDVVLEKRDALRSQKAARVAPNLEQITKILYDATARLAPVTRRLSPSTRRNMQRTFAQCGWDVAKYRLIRTPTPGEVLQVFEIMSRGLESVLKNTPTPTPEELDDLRLCCTRLWNLDVNRATPGLHYQINLQGGKSFYDRRDVARDPLFRGISPELLDRPTYRTFIALLDNYEKRVGIDEVVSEHEMREEEEFLNACMDTPVMKYAHAVLAQKGRLPEDIGGARRFLQDLWFGMYKRSRGATADSSGFEHVFVGELKNGKVTGFHNWLQFWMEERRNALDYKGYVRPKRRQGSTMAPDEQEHLIQLNFAWEGAEKMCSSVLIGVSPEFELALYTMVFLMGTSDKTTVALGPYLVDITCHHYRGPKGADRLGTSFPAVSDMTPEEAATTIQAGVRRMQVQRQGSLQYQQRKEENERMRIAAARIQATARGASFRRGTRS
;
A
#
# COMPACT_ATOMS: atom_id res chain seq x y z
N GLY A 1 19.52 -53.08 -50.15
CA GLY A 1 20.55 -53.09 -49.10
C GLY A 1 21.53 -51.98 -49.37
N PHE A 2 21.85 -51.17 -48.36
CA PHE A 2 23.19 -50.62 -48.09
C PHE A 2 23.14 -49.91 -46.73
N CYS A 3 24.11 -50.22 -45.88
CA CYS A 3 24.23 -49.80 -44.48
C CYS A 3 24.94 -48.45 -44.32
N SER A 4 24.48 -47.71 -43.31
CA SER A 4 25.15 -46.86 -42.31
C SER A 4 26.41 -46.03 -42.62
N ALA A 5 26.37 -44.75 -42.23
CA ALA A 5 27.43 -44.11 -41.45
C ALA A 5 26.80 -43.10 -40.47
N GLY A 6 27.14 -43.21 -39.18
CA GLY A 6 26.56 -42.44 -38.08
C GLY A 6 27.07 -41.00 -37.99
N SER A 7 26.26 -40.13 -37.39
CA SER A 7 26.66 -38.80 -36.94
C SER A 7 26.28 -38.60 -35.48
N LEU A 8 27.28 -38.17 -34.70
CA LEU A 8 27.21 -37.83 -33.27
C LEU A 8 26.30 -36.60 -33.05
N PRO A 9 25.62 -36.48 -31.89
CA PRO A 9 24.85 -35.30 -31.55
C PRO A 9 25.79 -34.13 -31.18
N LYS A 10 25.58 -32.99 -31.85
CA LYS A 10 26.20 -31.70 -31.48
C LYS A 10 25.66 -31.28 -30.11
N SER A 11 26.57 -30.91 -29.24
CA SER A 11 26.33 -30.29 -27.94
C SER A 11 25.40 -29.08 -28.06
N HIS A 12 24.31 -29.10 -27.28
CA HIS A 12 23.49 -27.93 -27.04
C HIS A 12 24.32 -26.86 -26.33
N MET A 13 24.63 -25.76 -27.02
CA MET A 13 25.04 -24.52 -26.37
C MET A 13 23.83 -23.96 -25.61
N SER A 14 24.09 -23.69 -24.32
CA SER A 14 23.25 -23.03 -23.34
C SER A 14 22.40 -21.89 -23.94
N SER A 15 21.09 -22.07 -23.91
CA SER A 15 20.10 -21.01 -24.10
C SER A 15 20.18 -20.06 -22.91
N SER A 16 20.39 -18.76 -23.18
CA SER A 16 20.33 -17.72 -22.17
C SER A 16 19.02 -17.82 -21.38
N GLU A 17 19.10 -18.10 -20.09
CA GLU A 17 17.96 -18.06 -19.19
C GLU A 17 17.34 -16.66 -19.25
N HIS A 18 16.10 -16.60 -19.74
CA HIS A 18 15.31 -15.38 -19.77
C HIS A 18 14.97 -15.02 -18.32
N VAL A 19 15.75 -14.14 -17.72
CA VAL A 19 15.56 -13.70 -16.33
C VAL A 19 14.15 -13.09 -16.18
N PRO A 20 13.30 -13.62 -15.28
CA PRO A 20 11.94 -13.13 -15.06
C PRO A 20 11.90 -11.63 -14.74
N PRO A 21 10.93 -10.86 -15.26
CA PRO A 21 11.08 -9.42 -15.26
C PRO A 21 10.84 -8.65 -13.96
N ALA A 22 10.18 -9.21 -12.94
CA ALA A 22 10.21 -8.59 -11.60
C ALA A 22 11.60 -8.65 -10.97
N LEU A 23 12.45 -9.55 -11.43
CA LEU A 23 13.87 -9.48 -11.11
C LEU A 23 14.50 -8.26 -11.78
N ARG A 24 14.00 -7.70 -12.90
CA ARG A 24 14.61 -6.49 -13.53
C ARG A 24 14.53 -5.21 -12.70
N GLY A 25 13.46 -4.98 -11.94
CA GLY A 25 13.36 -3.81 -11.04
C GLY A 25 14.27 -3.95 -9.81
N ARG A 26 14.31 -5.16 -9.23
CA ARG A 26 15.27 -5.55 -8.20
C ARG A 26 16.71 -5.50 -8.73
N HIS A 27 16.93 -5.92 -9.97
CA HIS A 27 18.20 -5.83 -10.68
C HIS A 27 18.53 -4.38 -10.95
N ALA A 28 17.59 -3.49 -11.29
CA ALA A 28 17.90 -2.06 -11.39
C ALA A 28 18.35 -1.48 -10.04
N ILE A 29 17.74 -1.90 -8.93
CA ILE A 29 18.21 -1.50 -7.60
C ILE A 29 19.59 -2.12 -7.30
N GLN A 30 19.83 -3.37 -7.71
CA GLN A 30 21.11 -4.07 -7.58
C GLN A 30 22.21 -3.43 -8.45
N ASP A 31 21.96 -3.19 -9.74
CA ASP A 31 22.80 -2.47 -10.69
C ASP A 31 23.20 -1.10 -10.12
N ALA A 32 22.22 -0.36 -9.58
CA ALA A 32 22.47 0.93 -8.95
C ALA A 32 23.33 0.78 -7.68
N LEU A 33 23.06 -0.25 -6.88
CA LEU A 33 23.84 -0.57 -5.68
C LEU A 33 25.27 -0.92 -6.07
N ASP A 34 25.50 -1.75 -7.08
CA ASP A 34 26.81 -2.18 -7.54
C ASP A 34 27.66 -0.98 -8.00
N VAL A 35 27.08 -0.05 -8.76
CA VAL A 35 27.75 1.21 -9.14
C VAL A 35 28.13 2.02 -7.90
N VAL A 36 27.20 2.17 -6.95
CA VAL A 36 27.44 2.94 -5.71
C VAL A 36 28.51 2.27 -4.83
N LEU A 37 28.46 0.95 -4.67
CA LEU A 37 29.42 0.16 -3.90
C LEU A 37 30.82 0.26 -4.51
N GLU A 38 30.95 0.14 -5.83
CA GLU A 38 32.23 0.29 -6.53
C GLU A 38 32.87 1.66 -6.22
N LYS A 39 32.13 2.77 -6.34
CA LYS A 39 32.66 4.11 -6.06
C LYS A 39 32.97 4.32 -4.59
N ARG A 40 32.12 3.83 -3.70
CA ARG A 40 32.34 3.85 -2.24
C ARG A 40 33.63 3.13 -1.88
N ASP A 41 33.83 1.93 -2.40
CA ASP A 41 34.94 1.07 -2.01
C ASP A 41 36.26 1.54 -2.62
N ALA A 42 36.24 2.12 -3.82
CA ALA A 42 37.38 2.84 -4.39
C ALA A 42 37.80 4.04 -3.52
N LEU A 43 36.86 4.88 -3.09
CA LEU A 43 37.13 6.01 -2.19
C LEU A 43 37.59 5.57 -0.80
N ARG A 44 37.04 4.47 -0.26
CA ARG A 44 37.52 3.87 1.00
C ARG A 44 38.96 3.39 0.88
N SER A 45 39.30 2.74 -0.23
CA SER A 45 40.66 2.23 -0.50
C SER A 45 41.66 3.38 -0.60
N GLN A 46 41.31 4.45 -1.32
CA GLN A 46 42.11 5.67 -1.39
C GLN A 46 42.30 6.34 -0.02
N LYS A 47 41.23 6.44 0.78
CA LYS A 47 41.28 6.95 2.15
C LYS A 47 42.18 6.10 3.05
N ALA A 48 42.09 4.76 2.95
CA ALA A 48 42.94 3.84 3.71
C ALA A 48 44.42 3.96 3.31
N ALA A 49 44.71 4.15 2.02
CA ALA A 49 46.04 4.42 1.49
C ALA A 49 46.55 5.84 1.76
N ARG A 50 45.75 6.71 2.41
CA ARG A 50 46.04 8.15 2.63
C ARG A 50 46.29 8.93 1.33
N VAL A 51 45.75 8.47 0.21
CA VAL A 51 45.80 9.14 -1.08
C VAL A 51 44.48 9.88 -1.27
N ALA A 52 44.43 11.16 -0.89
CA ALA A 52 43.22 11.96 -1.03
C ALA A 52 43.02 12.39 -2.50
N PRO A 53 41.86 12.10 -3.12
CA PRO A 53 41.61 12.53 -4.48
C PRO A 53 41.53 14.06 -4.54
N ASN A 54 42.13 14.63 -5.59
CA ASN A 54 42.02 16.07 -5.86
C ASN A 54 40.63 16.42 -6.44
N LEU A 55 40.36 17.72 -6.64
CA LEU A 55 39.05 18.19 -7.10
C LEU A 55 38.66 17.64 -8.49
N GLU A 56 39.62 17.51 -9.40
CA GLU A 56 39.40 16.98 -10.74
C GLU A 56 38.99 15.49 -10.67
N GLN A 57 39.70 14.71 -9.84
CA GLN A 57 39.39 13.30 -9.59
C GLN A 57 38.02 13.13 -8.93
N ILE A 58 37.68 13.96 -7.94
CA ILE A 58 36.35 13.97 -7.31
C ILE A 58 35.25 14.24 -8.33
N THR A 59 35.43 15.27 -9.16
CA THR A 59 34.47 15.66 -10.20
C THR A 59 34.27 14.51 -11.18
N LYS A 60 35.36 13.85 -11.59
CA LYS A 60 35.31 12.67 -12.47
C LYS A 60 34.58 11.48 -11.84
N ILE A 61 34.79 11.22 -10.55
CA ILE A 61 34.08 10.15 -9.81
C ILE A 61 32.57 10.40 -9.79
N LEU A 62 32.16 11.63 -9.46
CA LEU A 62 30.76 12.03 -9.41
C LEU A 62 30.11 11.98 -10.80
N TYR A 63 30.82 12.46 -11.83
CA TYR A 63 30.38 12.37 -13.22
C TYR A 63 30.18 10.92 -13.66
N ASP A 64 31.19 10.06 -13.47
CA ASP A 64 31.14 8.65 -13.87
C ASP A 64 30.01 7.90 -13.15
N ALA A 65 29.88 8.10 -11.83
CA ALA A 65 28.78 7.54 -11.06
C ALA A 65 27.42 7.97 -11.63
N THR A 66 27.24 9.27 -11.88
CA THR A 66 25.98 9.80 -12.39
C THR A 66 25.66 9.30 -13.79
N ALA A 67 26.66 9.24 -14.67
CA ALA A 67 26.50 8.72 -16.03
C ALA A 67 26.07 7.24 -16.02
N ARG A 68 26.68 6.42 -15.17
CA ARG A 68 26.35 4.99 -15.04
C ARG A 68 25.01 4.75 -14.36
N LEU A 69 24.61 5.62 -13.44
CA LEU A 69 23.30 5.54 -12.78
C LEU A 69 22.16 6.08 -13.66
N ALA A 70 22.43 6.94 -14.64
CA ALA A 70 21.40 7.52 -15.52
C ALA A 70 20.48 6.50 -16.23
N PRO A 71 20.97 5.41 -16.86
CA PRO A 71 20.10 4.41 -17.48
C PRO A 71 19.29 3.60 -16.43
N VAL A 72 19.86 3.41 -15.24
CA VAL A 72 19.26 2.61 -14.17
C VAL A 72 18.17 3.37 -13.42
N THR A 73 18.43 4.64 -13.10
CA THR A 73 17.53 5.53 -12.34
C THR A 73 16.16 5.72 -13.00
N ARG A 74 16.05 5.56 -14.31
CA ARG A 74 14.76 5.57 -15.04
C ARG A 74 13.84 4.41 -14.65
N ARG A 75 14.42 3.27 -14.28
CA ARG A 75 13.72 2.05 -13.84
C ARG A 75 13.44 2.02 -12.33
N LEU A 76 14.05 2.92 -11.56
CA LEU A 76 13.81 3.06 -10.12
C LEU A 76 12.51 3.83 -9.83
N SER A 77 11.93 3.59 -8.65
CA SER A 77 10.76 4.34 -8.17
C SER A 77 11.04 5.85 -8.04
N PRO A 78 10.01 6.71 -8.16
CA PRO A 78 10.18 8.16 -8.01
C PRO A 78 10.79 8.56 -6.66
N SER A 79 10.39 7.89 -5.58
CA SER A 79 10.92 8.09 -4.23
C SER A 79 12.41 7.76 -4.14
N THR A 80 12.84 6.59 -4.62
CA THR A 80 14.25 6.19 -4.65
C THR A 80 15.07 7.16 -5.52
N ARG A 81 14.54 7.57 -6.68
CA ARG A 81 15.21 8.54 -7.55
C ARG A 81 15.39 9.91 -6.87
N ARG A 82 14.33 10.43 -6.24
CA ARG A 82 14.38 11.69 -5.47
C ARG A 82 15.36 11.61 -4.31
N ASN A 83 15.38 10.48 -3.60
CA ASN A 83 16.32 10.26 -2.50
C ASN A 83 17.77 10.26 -3.01
N MET A 84 18.07 9.55 -4.11
CA MET A 84 19.42 9.57 -4.71
C MET A 84 19.84 10.98 -5.14
N GLN A 85 18.95 11.73 -5.81
CA GLN A 85 19.21 13.11 -6.21
C GLN A 85 19.47 14.02 -4.99
N ARG A 86 18.66 13.89 -3.95
CA ARG A 86 18.83 14.63 -2.69
C ARG A 86 20.15 14.27 -2.01
N THR A 87 20.59 13.01 -2.03
CA THR A 87 21.86 12.59 -1.43
C THR A 87 23.04 13.15 -2.21
N PHE A 88 23.04 13.13 -3.54
CA PHE A 88 24.09 13.80 -4.34
C PHE A 88 24.16 15.31 -4.07
N ALA A 89 23.02 15.96 -3.89
CA ALA A 89 22.98 17.38 -3.55
C ALA A 89 23.67 17.71 -2.22
N GLN A 90 23.78 16.75 -1.27
CA GLN A 90 24.46 16.97 0.01
C GLN A 90 25.96 17.26 -0.15
N CYS A 91 26.64 16.67 -1.14
CA CYS A 91 28.01 17.03 -1.48
C CYS A 91 28.11 18.14 -2.56
N GLY A 92 27.01 18.83 -2.86
CA GLY A 92 27.00 19.93 -3.83
C GLY A 92 27.06 19.49 -5.30
N TRP A 93 26.72 18.23 -5.60
CA TRP A 93 26.64 17.76 -6.99
C TRP A 93 25.25 17.97 -7.58
N ASP A 94 25.17 18.73 -8.67
CA ASP A 94 23.95 18.88 -9.48
C ASP A 94 23.86 17.72 -10.48
N VAL A 95 23.03 16.73 -10.15
CA VAL A 95 22.80 15.53 -10.98
C VAL A 95 22.26 15.88 -12.37
N ALA A 96 21.45 16.94 -12.50
CA ALA A 96 20.83 17.30 -13.77
C ALA A 96 21.81 18.03 -14.69
N LYS A 97 22.67 18.87 -14.12
CA LYS A 97 23.66 19.67 -14.87
C LYS A 97 25.04 19.04 -14.95
N TYR A 98 25.24 17.86 -14.35
CA TYR A 98 26.52 17.14 -14.29
C TYR A 98 27.67 18.04 -13.81
N ARG A 99 27.43 18.87 -12.77
CA ARG A 99 28.43 19.83 -12.28
C ARG A 99 28.38 20.05 -10.78
N LEU A 100 29.49 20.53 -10.23
CA LEU A 100 29.57 21.00 -8.85
C LEU A 100 28.95 22.39 -8.69
N ILE A 101 28.15 22.55 -7.64
CA ILE A 101 27.62 23.84 -7.16
C ILE A 101 28.57 24.43 -6.11
N ARG A 102 29.29 23.56 -5.38
CA ARG A 102 30.34 23.91 -4.42
C ARG A 102 31.44 22.86 -4.45
N THR A 103 32.60 23.17 -3.91
CA THR A 103 33.72 22.24 -3.75
C THR A 103 33.45 21.28 -2.57
N PRO A 104 33.30 19.97 -2.78
CA PRO A 104 33.17 19.02 -1.70
C PRO A 104 34.52 18.49 -1.24
N THR A 105 34.58 18.05 0.01
CA THR A 105 35.70 17.26 0.51
C THR A 105 35.57 15.80 0.05
N PRO A 106 36.69 15.05 -0.08
CA PRO A 106 36.62 13.61 -0.33
C PRO A 106 35.77 12.84 0.68
N GLY A 107 35.73 13.31 1.93
CA GLY A 107 34.91 12.74 3.01
C GLY A 107 33.41 12.89 2.77
N GLU A 108 32.96 14.07 2.31
CA GLU A 108 31.56 14.31 1.97
C GLU A 108 31.10 13.43 0.80
N VAL A 109 31.95 13.27 -0.22
CA VAL A 109 31.65 12.40 -1.37
C VAL A 109 31.55 10.94 -0.94
N LEU A 110 32.46 10.47 -0.09
CA LEU A 110 32.39 9.12 0.47
C LEU A 110 31.11 8.92 1.29
N GLN A 111 30.75 9.88 2.15
CA GLN A 111 29.52 9.81 2.96
C GLN A 111 28.27 9.72 2.09
N VAL A 112 28.20 10.46 0.99
CA VAL A 112 27.11 10.40 0.01
C VAL A 112 26.94 8.99 -0.56
N PHE A 113 28.03 8.32 -0.96
CA PHE A 113 27.95 6.93 -1.44
C PHE A 113 27.61 5.92 -0.33
N GLU A 114 28.04 6.15 0.92
CA GLU A 114 27.64 5.31 2.06
C GLU A 114 26.15 5.41 2.38
N ILE A 115 25.59 6.63 2.35
CA ILE A 115 24.16 6.85 2.55
C ILE A 115 23.36 6.20 1.41
N MET A 116 23.78 6.39 0.16
CA MET A 116 23.14 5.75 -0.98
C MET A 116 23.19 4.23 -0.91
N SER A 117 24.34 3.63 -0.54
CA SER A 117 24.45 2.16 -0.48
C SER A 117 23.51 1.59 0.57
N ARG A 118 23.49 2.15 1.78
CA ARG A 118 22.57 1.74 2.85
C ARG A 118 21.11 1.88 2.44
N GLY A 119 20.77 2.98 1.75
CA GLY A 119 19.43 3.22 1.22
C GLY A 119 19.02 2.15 0.21
N LEU A 120 19.85 1.85 -0.78
CA LEU A 120 19.56 0.85 -1.82
C LEU A 120 19.51 -0.57 -1.24
N GLU A 121 20.43 -0.93 -0.34
CA GLU A 121 20.39 -2.20 0.41
C GLU A 121 19.11 -2.36 1.22
N SER A 122 18.64 -1.29 1.86
CA SER A 122 17.36 -1.28 2.58
C SER A 122 16.18 -1.54 1.64
N VAL A 123 16.16 -0.91 0.46
CA VAL A 123 15.10 -1.15 -0.53
C VAL A 123 15.13 -2.60 -1.03
N LEU A 124 16.30 -3.19 -1.31
CA LEU A 124 16.41 -4.60 -1.73
C LEU A 124 15.92 -5.57 -0.66
N LYS A 125 16.26 -5.31 0.61
CA LYS A 125 15.81 -6.12 1.75
C LYS A 125 14.29 -6.02 1.96
N ASN A 126 13.73 -4.85 1.69
CA ASN A 126 12.32 -4.53 1.98
C ASN A 126 11.38 -4.69 0.78
N THR A 127 11.89 -5.05 -0.41
CA THR A 127 11.04 -5.34 -1.59
C THR A 127 10.59 -6.80 -1.52
N PRO A 128 9.30 -7.09 -1.30
CA PRO A 128 8.85 -8.47 -1.16
C PRO A 128 8.86 -9.14 -2.54
N THR A 129 9.63 -10.20 -2.69
CA THR A 129 9.66 -11.03 -3.92
C THR A 129 8.65 -12.17 -3.78
N PRO A 130 7.78 -12.41 -4.76
CA PRO A 130 6.86 -13.56 -4.72
C PRO A 130 7.58 -14.87 -4.95
N THR A 131 7.13 -15.93 -4.29
CA THR A 131 7.63 -17.29 -4.51
C THR A 131 6.96 -17.93 -5.73
N PRO A 132 7.53 -19.01 -6.32
CA PRO A 132 6.87 -19.75 -7.39
C PRO A 132 5.46 -20.22 -7.02
N GLU A 133 5.28 -20.70 -5.78
CA GLU A 133 3.97 -21.15 -5.28
C GLU A 133 2.98 -19.99 -5.18
N GLU A 134 3.43 -18.82 -4.70
CA GLU A 134 2.59 -17.63 -4.66
C GLU A 134 2.19 -17.17 -6.06
N LEU A 135 3.11 -17.25 -7.04
CA LEU A 135 2.78 -16.92 -8.43
C LEU A 135 1.70 -17.85 -8.98
N ASP A 136 1.67 -19.12 -8.61
CA ASP A 136 0.70 -20.08 -9.15
C ASP A 136 -0.62 -20.15 -8.37
N ASP A 137 -0.71 -19.48 -7.22
CA ASP A 137 -1.92 -19.41 -6.39
C ASP A 137 -2.26 -17.97 -5.96
N LEU A 138 -3.31 -17.42 -6.58
CA LEU A 138 -3.85 -16.09 -6.25
C LEU A 138 -4.27 -15.97 -4.76
N ARG A 139 -4.70 -17.06 -4.12
CA ARG A 139 -5.05 -17.07 -2.69
C ARG A 139 -3.81 -16.88 -1.82
N LEU A 140 -2.68 -17.48 -2.19
CA LEU A 140 -1.41 -17.26 -1.49
C LEU A 140 -0.93 -15.82 -1.68
N CYS A 141 -1.04 -15.27 -2.90
CA CYS A 141 -0.78 -13.85 -3.14
C CYS A 141 -1.61 -12.93 -2.23
N CYS A 142 -2.93 -13.15 -2.13
CA CYS A 142 -3.80 -12.33 -1.28
C CYS A 142 -3.47 -12.48 0.21
N THR A 143 -3.11 -13.69 0.64
CA THR A 143 -2.60 -13.94 2.00
C THR A 143 -1.32 -13.15 2.26
N ARG A 144 -0.44 -13.07 1.26
CA ARG A 144 0.81 -12.32 1.33
C ARG A 144 0.57 -10.82 1.40
N LEU A 145 -0.35 -10.26 0.60
CA LEU A 145 -0.78 -8.86 0.72
C LEU A 145 -1.23 -8.55 2.15
N TRP A 146 -2.03 -9.44 2.75
CA TRP A 146 -2.51 -9.25 4.12
C TRP A 146 -1.36 -9.12 5.13
N ASN A 147 -0.30 -9.91 4.97
CA ASN A 147 0.84 -9.88 5.87
C ASN A 147 1.77 -8.67 5.65
N LEU A 148 1.74 -8.09 4.45
CA LEU A 148 2.57 -6.94 4.05
C LEU A 148 1.93 -5.59 4.35
N ASP A 149 0.66 -5.57 4.77
CA ASP A 149 -0.11 -4.37 5.09
C ASP A 149 0.33 -3.74 6.43
N VAL A 150 1.53 -3.18 6.42
CA VAL A 150 2.15 -2.52 7.57
C VAL A 150 1.39 -1.27 8.03
N ASN A 151 0.56 -0.71 7.14
CA ASN A 151 -0.23 0.49 7.39
C ASN A 151 -1.64 0.17 7.89
N ARG A 152 -2.00 -1.12 8.06
CA ARG A 152 -3.27 -1.54 8.66
C ARG A 152 -3.49 -0.86 10.01
N ALA A 153 -4.68 -0.32 10.19
CA ALA A 153 -5.14 0.23 11.44
C ALA A 153 -5.40 -0.90 12.45
N THR A 154 -5.14 -0.62 13.72
CA THR A 154 -5.22 -1.60 14.81
C THR A 154 -6.40 -1.22 15.68
N PRO A 155 -7.43 -2.08 15.83
CA PRO A 155 -8.57 -1.79 16.69
C PRO A 155 -8.12 -1.50 18.13
N GLY A 156 -8.77 -0.54 18.77
CA GLY A 156 -8.45 -0.05 20.11
C GLY A 156 -7.28 0.93 20.19
N LEU A 157 -6.38 0.95 19.19
CA LEU A 157 -5.25 1.87 19.10
C LEU A 157 -5.48 2.96 18.06
N HIS A 158 -5.74 2.56 16.82
CA HIS A 158 -5.88 3.47 15.68
C HIS A 158 -7.35 3.83 15.41
N TYR A 159 -8.29 2.96 15.77
CA TYR A 159 -9.72 3.23 15.67
C TYR A 159 -10.50 2.50 16.76
N GLN A 160 -11.71 2.98 17.06
CA GLN A 160 -12.68 2.31 17.94
C GLN A 160 -14.04 2.30 17.26
N ILE A 161 -14.68 1.14 17.24
CA ILE A 161 -16.05 0.97 16.75
C ILE A 161 -17.02 0.65 17.89
N ASN A 162 -18.31 0.80 17.63
CA ASN A 162 -19.44 0.52 18.50
C ASN A 162 -20.44 -0.34 17.74
N LEU A 163 -20.31 -1.67 17.83
CA LEU A 163 -21.12 -2.60 17.02
C LEU A 163 -22.61 -2.60 17.38
N GLN A 164 -22.96 -2.24 18.61
CA GLN A 164 -24.34 -2.15 19.09
C GLN A 164 -25.12 -3.46 18.83
N GLY A 165 -26.33 -3.37 18.27
CA GLY A 165 -27.18 -4.52 18.03
C GLY A 165 -26.88 -5.28 16.74
N GLY A 166 -27.05 -6.60 16.81
CA GLY A 166 -27.04 -7.49 15.65
C GLY A 166 -28.44 -7.80 15.15
N LYS A 167 -28.59 -7.94 13.84
CA LYS A 167 -29.86 -8.31 13.21
C LYS A 167 -29.71 -9.31 12.07
N SER A 168 -30.81 -9.94 11.69
CA SER A 168 -30.83 -10.83 10.52
C SER A 168 -30.89 -10.01 9.23
N PHE A 169 -30.51 -10.59 8.10
CA PHE A 169 -30.51 -9.90 6.80
C PHE A 169 -31.86 -9.27 6.41
N TYR A 170 -32.98 -9.87 6.82
CA TYR A 170 -34.32 -9.38 6.48
C TYR A 170 -34.92 -8.46 7.55
N ASP A 171 -34.20 -8.25 8.66
CA ASP A 171 -34.65 -7.41 9.76
C ASP A 171 -34.31 -5.94 9.48
N ARG A 172 -35.37 -5.15 9.24
CA ARG A 172 -35.26 -3.72 8.92
C ARG A 172 -35.26 -2.81 10.14
N ARG A 173 -35.32 -3.37 11.36
CA ARG A 173 -35.28 -2.55 12.57
C ARG A 173 -33.92 -1.87 12.69
N ASP A 174 -33.96 -0.65 13.20
CA ASP A 174 -32.79 0.02 13.67
C ASP A 174 -32.39 -0.53 15.04
N VAL A 175 -31.21 -1.11 15.11
CA VAL A 175 -30.64 -1.67 16.35
C VAL A 175 -29.32 -0.98 16.73
N ALA A 176 -29.05 0.18 16.12
CA ALA A 176 -27.89 1.02 16.41
C ALA A 176 -28.34 2.49 16.52
N ARG A 177 -28.32 3.03 17.74
CA ARG A 177 -28.71 4.42 18.01
C ARG A 177 -27.54 5.39 17.86
N ASP A 178 -26.33 4.89 17.99
CA ASP A 178 -25.09 5.66 17.91
C ASP A 178 -24.37 5.38 16.59
N PRO A 179 -23.43 6.24 16.15
CA PRO A 179 -22.52 5.92 15.06
C PRO A 179 -21.70 4.64 15.33
N LEU A 180 -21.32 3.95 14.26
CA LEU A 180 -20.38 2.83 14.31
C LEU A 180 -19.01 3.29 14.79
N PHE A 181 -18.43 4.35 14.22
CA PHE A 181 -17.10 4.80 14.61
C PHE A 181 -17.16 5.76 15.81
N ARG A 182 -16.54 5.37 16.93
CA ARG A 182 -16.33 6.27 18.08
C ARG A 182 -15.17 7.24 17.85
N GLY A 183 -14.19 6.84 17.07
CA GLY A 183 -13.05 7.68 16.73
C GLY A 183 -11.99 6.96 15.91
N ILE A 184 -11.19 7.76 15.21
CA ILE A 184 -9.99 7.36 14.50
C ILE A 184 -8.84 8.26 15.00
N SER A 185 -7.66 7.68 15.19
CA SER A 185 -6.51 8.41 15.68
C SER A 185 -5.95 9.36 14.61
N PRO A 186 -5.61 10.62 14.94
CA PRO A 186 -5.02 11.56 13.98
C PRO A 186 -3.73 11.04 13.34
N GLU A 187 -2.92 10.28 14.08
CA GLU A 187 -1.66 9.74 13.57
C GLU A 187 -1.88 8.70 12.46
N LEU A 188 -3.03 8.02 12.43
CA LEU A 188 -3.40 7.16 11.31
C LEU A 188 -3.74 7.99 10.08
N LEU A 189 -4.53 9.05 10.26
CA LEU A 189 -4.99 9.94 9.18
C LEU A 189 -3.82 10.71 8.55
N ASP A 190 -2.78 11.02 9.33
CA ASP A 190 -1.56 11.68 8.85
C ASP A 190 -0.66 10.77 8.01
N ARG A 191 -0.90 9.45 7.99
CA ARG A 191 -0.12 8.54 7.14
C ARG A 191 -0.36 8.89 5.66
N PRO A 192 0.69 8.89 4.82
CA PRO A 192 0.59 9.36 3.44
C PRO A 192 -0.55 8.75 2.63
N THR A 193 -0.77 7.43 2.75
CA THR A 193 -1.80 6.73 1.98
C THR A 193 -3.21 7.04 2.46
N TYR A 194 -3.43 7.16 3.78
CA TYR A 194 -4.71 7.57 4.36
C TYR A 194 -5.05 9.01 3.98
N ARG A 195 -4.10 9.93 4.15
CA ARG A 195 -4.30 11.35 3.87
C ARG A 195 -4.66 11.60 2.41
N THR A 196 -3.91 11.00 1.49
CA THR A 196 -4.15 11.17 0.04
C THR A 196 -5.44 10.48 -0.40
N PHE A 197 -5.80 9.34 0.20
CA PHE A 197 -7.07 8.67 -0.06
C PHE A 197 -8.28 9.49 0.40
N ILE A 198 -8.22 10.07 1.61
CA ILE A 198 -9.30 10.93 2.13
C ILE A 198 -9.49 12.17 1.26
N ALA A 199 -8.39 12.79 0.79
CA ALA A 199 -8.47 13.91 -0.14
C ALA A 199 -9.21 13.55 -1.44
N LEU A 200 -9.00 12.34 -1.97
CA LEU A 200 -9.76 11.84 -3.11
C LEU A 200 -11.25 11.68 -2.79
N LEU A 201 -11.59 11.01 -1.69
CA LEU A 201 -12.99 10.82 -1.28
C LEU A 201 -13.74 12.17 -1.15
N ASP A 202 -13.07 13.18 -0.58
CA ASP A 202 -13.62 14.54 -0.44
C ASP A 202 -13.94 15.24 -1.76
N ASN A 203 -13.27 14.88 -2.86
CA ASN A 203 -13.53 15.45 -4.18
C ASN A 203 -14.74 14.83 -4.86
N TYR A 204 -14.88 13.51 -4.78
CA TYR A 204 -16.02 12.81 -5.38
C TYR A 204 -17.35 13.22 -4.73
N GLU A 205 -17.32 13.56 -3.44
CA GLU A 205 -18.49 14.10 -2.75
C GLU A 205 -18.97 15.46 -3.32
N LYS A 206 -18.04 16.36 -3.66
CA LYS A 206 -18.40 17.68 -4.25
C LYS A 206 -19.00 17.57 -5.65
N ARG A 207 -18.84 16.43 -6.32
CA ARG A 207 -19.19 16.22 -7.73
C ARG A 207 -20.61 15.66 -7.92
N VAL A 208 -21.31 15.30 -6.84
CA VAL A 208 -22.69 14.82 -6.93
C VAL A 208 -23.58 15.90 -7.60
N GLY A 209 -23.94 15.67 -8.88
CA GLY A 209 -24.92 16.48 -9.62
C GLY A 209 -24.39 17.45 -10.69
N ILE A 210 -23.12 17.37 -11.12
CA ILE A 210 -22.56 18.25 -12.17
C ILE A 210 -21.82 17.42 -13.24
N ASP A 211 -21.96 17.77 -14.54
CA ASP A 211 -21.18 17.15 -15.63
C ASP A 211 -19.67 17.36 -15.41
N GLU A 212 -18.89 16.27 -15.42
CA GLU A 212 -17.50 16.31 -14.96
C GLU A 212 -16.51 16.93 -15.95
N VAL A 213 -15.74 17.91 -15.46
CA VAL A 213 -14.43 18.28 -16.01
C VAL A 213 -13.40 18.00 -14.91
N VAL A 214 -12.57 16.98 -15.10
CA VAL A 214 -11.47 16.67 -14.17
C VAL A 214 -10.50 17.86 -14.17
N SER A 215 -10.35 18.50 -13.01
CA SER A 215 -9.44 19.62 -12.83
C SER A 215 -7.98 19.16 -12.71
N GLU A 216 -7.04 20.04 -13.02
CA GLU A 216 -5.61 19.73 -12.81
C GLU A 216 -5.28 19.43 -11.34
N HIS A 217 -6.08 19.94 -10.40
CA HIS A 217 -5.89 19.67 -8.98
C HIS A 217 -6.21 18.21 -8.64
N GLU A 218 -7.33 17.70 -9.14
CA GLU A 218 -7.77 16.32 -8.91
C GLU A 218 -6.81 15.33 -9.55
N MET A 219 -6.31 15.63 -10.77
CA MET A 219 -5.25 14.82 -11.40
C MET A 219 -3.98 14.73 -10.54
N ARG A 220 -3.63 15.81 -9.82
CA ARG A 220 -2.47 15.80 -8.89
C ARG A 220 -2.76 14.94 -7.66
N GLU A 221 -3.96 15.01 -7.11
CA GLU A 221 -4.35 14.18 -5.95
C GLU A 221 -4.38 12.69 -6.28
N GLU A 222 -4.86 12.32 -7.48
CA GLU A 222 -4.78 10.95 -8.00
C GLU A 222 -3.34 10.47 -8.10
N GLU A 223 -2.45 11.30 -8.67
CA GLU A 223 -1.03 10.97 -8.79
C GLU A 223 -0.35 10.87 -7.42
N GLU A 224 -0.68 11.75 -6.48
CA GLU A 224 -0.15 11.71 -5.12
C GLU A 224 -0.58 10.44 -4.38
N PHE A 225 -1.85 10.06 -4.47
CA PHE A 225 -2.37 8.82 -3.90
C PHE A 225 -1.68 7.59 -4.49
N LEU A 226 -1.64 7.46 -5.82
CA LEU A 226 -0.98 6.32 -6.46
C LEU A 226 0.50 6.25 -6.11
N ASN A 227 1.20 7.38 -6.04
CA ASN A 227 2.60 7.42 -5.63
C ASN A 227 2.78 6.96 -4.18
N ALA A 228 1.91 7.43 -3.27
CA ALA A 228 1.95 7.02 -1.87
C ALA A 228 1.72 5.51 -1.73
N CYS A 229 0.72 4.96 -2.43
CA CYS A 229 0.42 3.52 -2.41
C CYS A 229 1.57 2.70 -3.02
N MET A 230 2.10 3.08 -4.17
CA MET A 230 3.17 2.36 -4.87
C MET A 230 4.49 2.29 -4.09
N ASP A 231 4.70 3.19 -3.11
CA ASP A 231 5.85 3.14 -2.22
C ASP A 231 5.72 2.11 -1.08
N THR A 232 4.55 1.52 -0.88
CA THR A 232 4.28 0.56 0.20
C THR A 232 4.75 -0.87 -0.14
N PRO A 233 5.07 -1.71 0.87
CA PRO A 233 5.42 -3.11 0.64
C PRO A 233 4.31 -3.91 -0.09
N VAL A 234 3.04 -3.62 0.22
CA VAL A 234 1.88 -4.27 -0.39
C VAL A 234 1.83 -4.05 -1.90
N MET A 235 1.88 -2.78 -2.34
CA MET A 235 1.82 -2.47 -3.77
C MET A 235 3.08 -2.90 -4.52
N LYS A 236 4.26 -2.83 -3.88
CA LYS A 236 5.50 -3.36 -4.45
C LYS A 236 5.40 -4.85 -4.72
N TYR A 237 4.82 -5.60 -3.79
CA TYR A 237 4.57 -7.03 -3.98
C TYR A 237 3.54 -7.29 -5.08
N ALA A 238 2.40 -6.60 -5.05
CA ALA A 238 1.36 -6.74 -6.08
C ALA A 238 1.91 -6.45 -7.48
N HIS A 239 2.68 -5.37 -7.63
CA HIS A 239 3.37 -5.02 -8.87
C HIS A 239 4.34 -6.13 -9.30
N ALA A 240 5.14 -6.68 -8.39
CA ALA A 240 6.09 -7.75 -8.68
C ALA A 240 5.40 -9.04 -9.17
N VAL A 241 4.24 -9.41 -8.60
CA VAL A 241 3.45 -10.55 -9.05
C VAL A 241 2.86 -10.28 -10.43
N LEU A 242 2.16 -9.15 -10.59
CA LEU A 242 1.44 -8.82 -11.81
C LEU A 242 2.38 -8.60 -13.00
N ALA A 243 3.56 -8.01 -12.78
CA ALA A 243 4.59 -7.87 -13.80
C ALA A 243 5.14 -9.23 -14.25
N GLN A 244 5.38 -10.18 -13.32
CA GLN A 244 5.83 -11.53 -13.68
C GLN A 244 4.78 -12.32 -14.46
N LYS A 245 3.50 -12.09 -14.17
CA LYS A 245 2.39 -12.69 -14.91
C LYS A 245 2.04 -11.93 -16.20
N GLY A 246 2.80 -10.90 -16.56
CA GLY A 246 2.58 -10.10 -17.77
C GLY A 246 1.29 -9.27 -17.75
N ARG A 247 0.74 -8.99 -16.57
CA ARG A 247 -0.53 -8.27 -16.36
C ARG A 247 -0.34 -6.77 -16.10
N LEU A 248 0.85 -6.36 -15.68
CA LEU A 248 1.23 -4.95 -15.55
C LEU A 248 2.58 -4.68 -16.22
N PRO A 249 2.83 -3.44 -16.68
CA PRO A 249 4.16 -3.03 -17.10
C PRO A 249 5.19 -3.18 -15.97
N GLU A 250 6.41 -3.58 -16.35
CA GLU A 250 7.49 -3.81 -15.40
C GLU A 250 8.07 -2.50 -14.84
N ASP A 251 8.09 -1.45 -15.66
CA ASP A 251 8.58 -0.15 -15.21
C ASP A 251 7.53 0.53 -14.33
N ILE A 252 7.97 1.09 -13.21
CA ILE A 252 7.07 1.74 -12.24
C ILE A 252 6.25 2.86 -12.87
N GLY A 253 6.81 3.58 -13.86
CA GLY A 253 6.09 4.63 -14.57
C GLY A 253 4.92 4.07 -15.41
N GLY A 254 5.16 2.98 -16.14
CA GLY A 254 4.15 2.25 -16.92
C GLY A 254 3.10 1.62 -16.03
N ALA A 255 3.50 0.96 -14.94
CA ALA A 255 2.59 0.41 -13.96
C ALA A 255 1.69 1.50 -13.36
N ARG A 256 2.26 2.65 -12.99
CA ARG A 256 1.48 3.80 -12.49
C ARG A 256 0.47 4.30 -13.52
N ARG A 257 0.88 4.48 -14.79
CA ARG A 257 -0.04 4.91 -15.86
C ARG A 257 -1.16 3.91 -16.09
N PHE A 258 -0.86 2.61 -16.03
CA PHE A 258 -1.86 1.56 -16.13
C PHE A 258 -2.86 1.64 -14.98
N LEU A 259 -2.38 1.73 -13.73
CA LEU A 259 -3.24 1.86 -12.56
C LEU A 259 -4.08 3.15 -12.61
N GLN A 260 -3.50 4.24 -13.10
CA GLN A 260 -4.22 5.50 -13.27
C GLN A 260 -5.38 5.35 -14.25
N ASP A 261 -5.16 4.72 -15.41
CA ASP A 261 -6.23 4.46 -16.38
C ASP A 261 -7.23 3.40 -15.90
N LEU A 262 -6.80 2.39 -15.13
CA LEU A 262 -7.69 1.36 -14.57
C LEU A 262 -8.65 1.95 -13.52
N TRP A 263 -8.12 2.75 -12.60
CA TRP A 263 -8.86 3.22 -11.43
C TRP A 263 -9.53 4.57 -11.66
N PHE A 264 -8.88 5.50 -12.36
CA PHE A 264 -9.38 6.87 -12.56
C PHE A 264 -9.78 7.16 -14.00
N GLY A 265 -9.55 6.24 -14.94
CA GLY A 265 -9.97 6.39 -16.33
C GLY A 265 -11.50 6.38 -16.45
N MET A 266 -12.06 7.51 -16.87
CA MET A 266 -13.51 7.67 -17.06
C MET A 266 -14.05 6.76 -18.18
N TYR A 267 -15.20 6.13 -17.95
CA TYR A 267 -15.88 5.31 -18.97
C TYR A 267 -17.40 5.49 -18.97
N LYS A 268 -18.02 5.13 -20.09
CA LYS A 268 -19.48 5.20 -20.29
C LYS A 268 -20.14 3.93 -19.78
N ARG A 269 -21.23 4.08 -19.01
CA ARG A 269 -21.99 2.95 -18.44
C ARG A 269 -23.04 2.37 -19.39
N SER A 270 -23.43 3.10 -20.44
CA SER A 270 -24.37 2.64 -21.46
C SER A 270 -24.16 3.36 -22.80
N ARG A 271 -24.70 2.78 -23.88
CA ARG A 271 -24.60 3.36 -25.23
C ARG A 271 -25.38 4.68 -25.26
N GLY A 272 -24.68 5.80 -25.42
CA GLY A 272 -25.27 7.14 -25.43
C GLY A 272 -25.13 7.93 -24.11
N ALA A 273 -24.60 7.34 -23.04
CA ALA A 273 -24.29 8.06 -21.81
C ALA A 273 -23.03 8.92 -21.92
N THR A 274 -22.89 9.92 -21.04
CA THR A 274 -21.63 10.62 -20.76
C THR A 274 -20.66 9.66 -20.05
N ALA A 275 -19.35 9.90 -20.18
CA ALA A 275 -18.36 9.15 -19.43
C ALA A 275 -18.27 9.81 -18.05
N ASP A 276 -19.05 9.30 -17.10
CA ASP A 276 -19.39 9.97 -15.85
C ASP A 276 -18.94 9.21 -14.61
N SER A 277 -18.23 8.09 -14.75
CA SER A 277 -17.77 7.31 -13.60
C SER A 277 -16.40 6.65 -13.83
N SER A 278 -15.73 6.33 -12.73
CA SER A 278 -14.41 5.69 -12.66
C SER A 278 -14.40 4.46 -11.75
N GLY A 279 -13.41 3.58 -11.90
CA GLY A 279 -13.28 2.39 -11.05
C GLY A 279 -13.09 2.75 -9.57
N PHE A 280 -12.41 3.86 -9.28
CA PHE A 280 -12.23 4.38 -7.93
C PHE A 280 -13.57 4.72 -7.28
N GLU A 281 -14.43 5.46 -7.99
CA GLU A 281 -15.77 5.81 -7.52
C GLU A 281 -16.61 4.56 -7.24
N HIS A 282 -16.64 3.61 -8.19
CA HIS A 282 -17.42 2.38 -8.08
C HIS A 282 -17.02 1.48 -6.91
N VAL A 283 -15.73 1.48 -6.55
CA VAL A 283 -15.18 0.60 -5.51
C VAL A 283 -15.19 1.30 -4.14
N PHE A 284 -14.71 2.54 -4.07
CA PHE A 284 -14.42 3.20 -2.80
C PHE A 284 -15.48 4.19 -2.33
N VAL A 285 -16.13 4.91 -3.25
CA VAL A 285 -17.13 5.94 -2.91
C VAL A 285 -18.51 5.29 -2.77
N GLY A 286 -18.92 4.52 -3.78
CA GLY A 286 -20.30 4.04 -3.92
C GLY A 286 -21.19 5.05 -4.64
N GLU A 287 -22.35 4.58 -5.10
CA GLU A 287 -23.28 5.37 -5.91
C GLU A 287 -24.71 5.23 -5.37
N LEU A 288 -25.47 6.32 -5.41
CA LEU A 288 -26.91 6.30 -5.22
C LEU A 288 -27.62 6.23 -6.57
N LYS A 289 -28.28 5.12 -6.85
CA LYS A 289 -29.00 4.90 -8.12
C LYS A 289 -30.42 4.45 -7.87
N ASN A 290 -31.40 5.21 -8.37
CA ASN A 290 -32.83 4.92 -8.23
C ASN A 290 -33.26 4.69 -6.76
N GLY A 291 -32.76 5.51 -5.84
CA GLY A 291 -33.04 5.38 -4.41
C GLY A 291 -32.41 4.15 -3.74
N LYS A 292 -31.39 3.55 -4.37
CA LYS A 292 -30.66 2.39 -3.86
C LYS A 292 -29.16 2.64 -3.86
N VAL A 293 -28.52 2.29 -2.76
CA VAL A 293 -27.05 2.35 -2.64
C VAL A 293 -26.41 1.14 -3.33
N THR A 294 -25.55 1.39 -4.30
CA THR A 294 -24.70 0.40 -4.98
C THR A 294 -23.22 0.69 -4.66
N GLY A 295 -22.38 -0.34 -4.54
CA GLY A 295 -21.04 -0.15 -3.99
C GLY A 295 -21.07 0.25 -2.51
N PHE A 296 -20.18 1.13 -2.07
CA PHE A 296 -20.05 1.59 -0.68
C PHE A 296 -19.64 0.45 0.28
N HIS A 297 -18.37 0.03 0.14
CA HIS A 297 -17.77 -1.07 0.91
C HIS A 297 -16.51 -0.66 1.69
N ASN A 298 -16.08 0.60 1.57
CA ASN A 298 -14.86 1.08 2.20
C ASN A 298 -15.14 1.71 3.58
N TRP A 299 -14.31 1.34 4.57
CA TRP A 299 -14.52 1.74 5.95
C TRP A 299 -14.16 3.21 6.24
N LEU A 300 -13.23 3.80 5.47
CA LEU A 300 -12.90 5.22 5.60
C LEU A 300 -14.01 6.10 5.01
N GLN A 301 -14.59 5.70 3.87
CA GLN A 301 -15.77 6.35 3.31
C GLN A 301 -16.95 6.26 4.31
N PHE A 302 -17.18 5.08 4.90
CA PHE A 302 -18.20 4.92 5.94
C PHE A 302 -18.00 5.90 7.10
N TRP A 303 -16.78 5.98 7.63
CA TRP A 303 -16.44 6.91 8.70
C TRP A 303 -16.62 8.38 8.32
N MET A 304 -16.25 8.76 7.09
CA MET A 304 -16.41 10.12 6.60
C MET A 304 -17.89 10.53 6.51
N GLU A 305 -18.73 9.64 5.97
CA GLU A 305 -20.16 9.89 5.82
C GLU A 305 -20.92 9.91 7.16
N GLU A 306 -20.50 9.10 8.14
CA GLU A 306 -21.03 9.20 9.51
C GLU A 306 -20.72 10.56 10.13
N ARG A 307 -19.48 11.07 9.95
CA ARG A 307 -19.08 12.38 10.47
C ARG A 307 -19.83 13.55 9.84
N ARG A 308 -20.36 13.35 8.63
CA ARG A 308 -21.19 14.32 7.92
C ARG A 308 -22.67 14.25 8.29
N ASN A 309 -23.08 13.23 9.06
CA ASN A 309 -24.48 12.87 9.28
C ASN A 309 -25.24 12.50 7.99
N ALA A 310 -24.51 12.09 6.94
CA ALA A 310 -25.08 11.59 5.69
C ALA A 310 -25.33 10.06 5.74
N LEU A 311 -24.61 9.37 6.62
CA LEU A 311 -24.77 7.94 6.88
C LEU A 311 -25.33 7.67 8.28
N ASP A 312 -26.29 6.77 8.33
CA ASP A 312 -26.99 6.32 9.53
C ASP A 312 -26.79 4.80 9.67
N TYR A 313 -25.90 4.42 10.60
CA TYR A 313 -25.60 3.01 10.89
C TYR A 313 -26.76 2.35 11.64
N LYS A 314 -27.19 1.18 11.16
CA LYS A 314 -28.41 0.49 11.61
C LYS A 314 -28.15 -0.87 12.27
N GLY A 315 -26.89 -1.17 12.61
CA GLY A 315 -26.47 -2.43 13.23
C GLY A 315 -25.75 -3.40 12.28
N TYR A 316 -25.11 -4.40 12.85
CA TYR A 316 -24.41 -5.42 12.08
C TYR A 316 -25.37 -6.56 11.65
N VAL A 317 -25.10 -7.14 10.50
CA VAL A 317 -25.82 -8.30 9.97
C VAL A 317 -25.14 -9.57 10.46
N ARG A 318 -25.89 -10.44 11.14
CA ARG A 318 -25.38 -11.73 11.60
C ARG A 318 -25.06 -12.64 10.40
N PRO A 319 -23.86 -13.26 10.33
CA PRO A 319 -23.51 -14.19 9.26
C PRO A 319 -24.52 -15.35 9.18
N LYS A 320 -24.90 -15.76 7.96
CA LYS A 320 -25.67 -16.98 7.76
C LYS A 320 -24.74 -18.18 7.96
N ARG A 321 -24.83 -18.91 9.09
CA ARG A 321 -24.16 -20.21 9.26
C ARG A 321 -25.19 -21.30 9.51
N ARG A 322 -25.09 -22.41 8.74
CA ARG A 322 -25.99 -23.57 8.83
C ARG A 322 -25.87 -24.38 10.14
N GLN A 323 -24.86 -24.13 10.98
CA GLN A 323 -24.57 -24.96 12.17
C GLN A 323 -24.12 -24.14 13.41
N GLY A 324 -24.95 -23.19 13.87
CA GLY A 324 -25.10 -22.95 15.31
C GLY A 324 -24.04 -22.13 16.07
N SER A 325 -22.96 -21.64 15.46
CA SER A 325 -22.12 -20.62 16.13
C SER A 325 -22.78 -19.24 16.02
N THR A 326 -23.36 -18.79 17.13
CA THR A 326 -24.13 -17.55 17.32
C THR A 326 -23.27 -16.36 17.77
N MET A 327 -21.94 -16.45 17.66
CA MET A 327 -21.07 -15.41 18.17
C MET A 327 -21.22 -14.15 17.33
N ALA A 328 -21.60 -13.07 18.00
CA ALA A 328 -21.51 -11.73 17.46
C ALA A 328 -20.07 -11.47 17.01
N PRO A 329 -19.86 -10.72 15.90
CA PRO A 329 -18.54 -10.18 15.62
C PRO A 329 -18.08 -9.38 16.84
N ASP A 330 -16.80 -9.45 17.14
CA ASP A 330 -16.20 -8.58 18.15
C ASP A 330 -15.66 -7.29 17.49
N GLU A 331 -15.43 -6.25 18.30
CA GLU A 331 -14.95 -4.95 17.82
C GLU A 331 -13.49 -4.98 17.32
N GLN A 332 -12.81 -6.13 17.41
CA GLN A 332 -11.47 -6.35 16.86
C GLN A 332 -11.51 -7.05 15.50
N GLU A 333 -12.67 -7.48 15.01
CA GLU A 333 -12.79 -8.07 13.69
C GLU A 333 -12.56 -7.04 12.57
N HIS A 334 -11.87 -7.46 11.53
CA HIS A 334 -11.62 -6.66 10.33
C HIS A 334 -12.62 -6.94 9.20
N LEU A 335 -13.50 -7.93 9.29
CA LEU A 335 -14.50 -8.21 8.27
C LEU A 335 -15.89 -8.25 8.90
N ILE A 336 -16.71 -7.24 8.63
CA ILE A 336 -18.02 -7.09 9.26
C ILE A 336 -19.08 -6.83 8.19
N GLN A 337 -20.26 -7.43 8.36
CA GLN A 337 -21.43 -7.15 7.53
C GLN A 337 -22.26 -6.06 8.21
N LEU A 338 -22.46 -4.93 7.54
CA LEU A 338 -23.12 -3.75 8.09
C LEU A 338 -24.43 -3.48 7.35
N ASN A 339 -25.43 -2.99 8.08
CA ASN A 339 -26.64 -2.38 7.52
C ASN A 339 -26.60 -0.88 7.86
N PHE A 340 -26.98 -0.05 6.89
CA PHE A 340 -26.98 1.40 7.06
C PHE A 340 -27.89 2.06 6.03
N ALA A 341 -28.28 3.31 6.29
CA ALA A 341 -28.83 4.19 5.28
C ALA A 341 -27.80 5.27 4.92
N TRP A 342 -27.67 5.61 3.64
CA TRP A 342 -26.84 6.70 3.16
C TRP A 342 -27.70 7.62 2.28
N GLU A 343 -27.71 8.91 2.61
CA GLU A 343 -28.59 9.91 1.97
C GLU A 343 -30.06 9.46 1.96
N GLY A 344 -30.51 8.85 3.06
CA GLY A 344 -31.86 8.32 3.24
C GLY A 344 -32.17 6.99 2.52
N ALA A 345 -31.25 6.45 1.73
CA ALA A 345 -31.42 5.18 1.03
C ALA A 345 -30.78 4.01 1.79
N GLU A 346 -31.56 2.95 2.03
CA GLU A 346 -31.11 1.80 2.83
C GLU A 346 -30.26 0.81 2.01
N LYS A 347 -29.09 0.45 2.54
CA LYS A 347 -28.28 -0.68 2.11
C LYS A 347 -28.40 -1.83 3.11
N MET A 348 -29.10 -2.89 2.68
CA MET A 348 -29.46 -4.02 3.54
C MET A 348 -28.26 -4.75 4.14
N CYS A 349 -27.18 -4.88 3.37
CA CYS A 349 -25.96 -5.53 3.79
C CYS A 349 -24.78 -5.03 2.96
N SER A 350 -23.71 -4.64 3.64
CA SER A 350 -22.40 -4.36 3.06
C SER A 350 -21.34 -5.10 3.85
N SER A 351 -20.61 -6.00 3.19
CA SER A 351 -19.40 -6.58 3.77
C SER A 351 -18.27 -5.55 3.63
N VAL A 352 -17.67 -5.17 4.76
CA VAL A 352 -16.66 -4.11 4.86
C VAL A 352 -15.41 -4.67 5.52
N LEU A 353 -14.25 -4.38 4.93
CA LEU A 353 -12.95 -4.65 5.54
C LEU A 353 -12.57 -3.46 6.43
N ILE A 354 -12.80 -3.54 7.73
CA ILE A 354 -12.53 -2.45 8.67
C ILE A 354 -11.05 -2.43 9.03
N GLY A 355 -10.43 -1.25 8.93
CA GLY A 355 -9.07 -1.02 9.40
C GLY A 355 -7.97 -1.41 8.40
N VAL A 356 -8.27 -2.07 7.29
CA VAL A 356 -7.29 -2.30 6.21
C VAL A 356 -6.84 -0.98 5.60
N SER A 357 -5.61 -0.91 5.09
CA SER A 357 -5.11 0.32 4.47
C SER A 357 -5.69 0.54 3.05
N PRO A 358 -5.75 1.78 2.55
CA PRO A 358 -6.19 2.06 1.18
C PRO A 358 -5.39 1.30 0.12
N GLU A 359 -4.06 1.22 0.28
CA GLU A 359 -3.18 0.48 -0.61
C GLU A 359 -3.42 -1.03 -0.59
N PHE A 360 -3.95 -1.59 0.51
CA PHE A 360 -4.29 -3.00 0.58
C PHE A 360 -5.51 -3.33 -0.28
N GLU A 361 -6.60 -2.57 -0.16
CA GLU A 361 -7.77 -2.77 -1.00
C GLU A 361 -7.45 -2.48 -2.47
N LEU A 362 -6.68 -1.43 -2.75
CA LEU A 362 -6.20 -1.11 -4.09
C LEU A 362 -5.42 -2.28 -4.70
N ALA A 363 -4.48 -2.86 -3.96
CA ALA A 363 -3.69 -4.01 -4.41
C ALA A 363 -4.56 -5.26 -4.60
N LEU A 364 -5.41 -5.57 -3.62
CA LEU A 364 -6.26 -6.75 -3.61
C LEU A 364 -7.19 -6.78 -4.83
N TYR A 365 -7.96 -5.70 -5.02
CA TYR A 365 -8.91 -5.64 -6.14
C TYR A 365 -8.20 -5.57 -7.49
N THR A 366 -7.06 -4.88 -7.60
CA THR A 366 -6.25 -4.91 -8.83
C THR A 366 -5.78 -6.32 -9.15
N MET A 367 -5.26 -7.06 -8.16
CA MET A 367 -4.76 -8.42 -8.39
C MET A 367 -5.88 -9.38 -8.76
N VAL A 368 -7.01 -9.35 -8.05
CA VAL A 368 -8.15 -10.21 -8.34
C VAL A 368 -8.76 -9.88 -9.70
N PHE A 369 -8.89 -8.60 -10.05
CA PHE A 369 -9.40 -8.19 -11.37
C PHE A 369 -8.52 -8.66 -12.53
N LEU A 370 -7.19 -8.59 -12.39
CA LEU A 370 -6.27 -8.92 -13.49
C LEU A 370 -5.89 -10.40 -13.60
N MET A 371 -6.00 -11.15 -12.49
CA MET A 371 -5.62 -12.57 -12.43
C MET A 371 -6.80 -13.51 -12.22
N GLY A 372 -7.93 -13.01 -11.72
CA GLY A 372 -9.14 -13.79 -11.51
C GLY A 372 -9.68 -14.34 -12.83
N THR A 373 -10.21 -15.56 -12.78
CA THR A 373 -10.80 -16.24 -13.94
C THR A 373 -12.33 -16.17 -13.95
N SER A 374 -12.92 -15.58 -12.91
CA SER A 374 -14.35 -15.41 -12.70
C SER A 374 -14.63 -14.11 -11.96
N ASP A 375 -15.84 -13.59 -12.12
CA ASP A 375 -16.31 -12.38 -11.41
C ASP A 375 -16.20 -12.51 -9.89
N LYS A 376 -16.16 -13.74 -9.36
CA LYS A 376 -16.05 -14.06 -7.94
C LYS A 376 -14.83 -14.96 -7.72
N THR A 377 -13.93 -14.56 -6.81
CA THR A 377 -12.73 -15.30 -6.45
C THR A 377 -12.63 -15.46 -4.93
N THR A 378 -12.57 -16.70 -4.44
CA THR A 378 -12.37 -16.99 -3.01
C THR A 378 -10.90 -16.85 -2.62
N VAL A 379 -10.61 -16.00 -1.65
CA VAL A 379 -9.26 -15.71 -1.15
C VAL A 379 -9.20 -15.82 0.38
N ALA A 380 -7.98 -15.90 0.91
CA ALA A 380 -7.74 -15.85 2.35
C ALA A 380 -7.08 -14.53 2.72
N LEU A 381 -7.75 -13.79 3.62
CA LEU A 381 -7.27 -12.52 4.17
C LEU A 381 -7.05 -12.72 5.67
N GLY A 382 -5.86 -13.12 6.07
CA GLY A 382 -5.57 -13.42 7.47
C GLY A 382 -6.46 -14.56 8.01
N PRO A 383 -7.34 -14.31 9.01
CA PRO A 383 -8.29 -15.29 9.51
C PRO A 383 -9.65 -15.21 8.79
N TYR A 384 -9.75 -14.61 7.60
CA TYR A 384 -11.02 -14.49 6.89
C TYR A 384 -10.94 -15.23 5.56
N LEU A 385 -11.90 -16.13 5.32
CA LEU A 385 -12.16 -16.66 3.99
C LEU A 385 -13.19 -15.75 3.33
N VAL A 386 -12.79 -15.12 2.23
CA VAL A 386 -13.53 -14.01 1.63
C VAL A 386 -13.70 -14.27 0.16
N ASP A 387 -14.90 -14.05 -0.34
CA ASP A 387 -15.16 -14.00 -1.77
C ASP A 387 -15.00 -12.56 -2.24
N ILE A 388 -14.00 -12.31 -3.08
CA ILE A 388 -13.84 -11.02 -3.74
C ILE A 388 -14.62 -11.06 -5.04
N THR A 389 -15.60 -10.17 -5.17
CA THR A 389 -16.32 -9.96 -6.42
C THR A 389 -15.71 -8.75 -7.13
N CYS A 390 -15.40 -8.87 -8.42
CA CYS A 390 -14.94 -7.78 -9.28
C CYS A 390 -15.81 -7.75 -10.53
N HIS A 391 -16.51 -6.65 -10.77
CA HIS A 391 -17.30 -6.47 -11.99
C HIS A 391 -16.45 -5.87 -13.11
N HIS A 392 -16.64 -6.39 -14.33
CA HIS A 392 -15.93 -5.93 -15.54
C HIS A 392 -16.88 -5.14 -16.44
N TYR A 393 -16.47 -3.93 -16.81
CA TYR A 393 -17.16 -3.14 -17.84
C TYR A 393 -16.32 -3.09 -19.12
N ARG A 394 -16.96 -3.16 -20.29
CA ARG A 394 -16.24 -2.93 -21.56
C ARG A 394 -15.91 -1.47 -21.72
N GLY A 395 -14.62 -1.15 -21.66
CA GLY A 395 -14.09 0.18 -21.94
C GLY A 395 -13.91 0.47 -23.42
N PRO A 396 -13.46 1.70 -23.74
CA PRO A 396 -13.09 2.09 -25.10
C PRO A 396 -12.05 1.13 -25.68
N LYS A 397 -12.19 0.80 -26.97
CA LYS A 397 -11.27 -0.09 -27.71
C LYS A 397 -11.18 -1.53 -27.16
N GLY A 398 -12.15 -1.96 -26.35
CA GLY A 398 -12.26 -3.34 -25.87
C GLY A 398 -11.40 -3.67 -24.65
N ALA A 399 -10.78 -2.68 -24.00
CA ALA A 399 -10.11 -2.86 -22.72
C ALA A 399 -11.14 -2.98 -21.58
N ASP A 400 -10.99 -3.94 -20.69
CA ASP A 400 -11.86 -4.06 -19.53
C ASP A 400 -11.58 -2.94 -18.51
N ARG A 401 -12.66 -2.41 -17.95
CA ARG A 401 -12.68 -1.40 -16.90
C ARG A 401 -13.15 -2.02 -15.60
N LEU A 402 -12.54 -1.59 -14.50
CA LEU A 402 -12.90 -2.02 -13.17
C LEU A 402 -14.24 -1.39 -12.79
N GLY A 403 -15.23 -2.23 -12.51
CA GLY A 403 -16.49 -1.84 -11.89
C GLY A 403 -16.46 -2.03 -10.38
N THR A 404 -17.65 -2.05 -9.76
CA THR A 404 -17.78 -2.29 -8.33
C THR A 404 -17.05 -3.58 -7.93
N SER A 405 -16.19 -3.47 -6.92
CA SER A 405 -15.43 -4.59 -6.38
C SER A 405 -15.54 -4.57 -4.87
N PHE A 406 -15.81 -5.73 -4.27
CA PHE A 406 -16.12 -5.79 -2.85
C PHE A 406 -15.90 -7.19 -2.27
N PRO A 407 -15.61 -7.28 -0.96
CA PRO A 407 -15.52 -8.55 -0.27
C PRO A 407 -16.94 -9.02 0.10
N ALA A 408 -17.13 -10.33 0.15
CA ALA A 408 -18.27 -10.99 0.75
C ALA A 408 -17.78 -12.13 1.63
N VAL A 409 -18.47 -12.37 2.75
CA VAL A 409 -18.16 -13.53 3.60
C VAL A 409 -18.43 -14.81 2.80
N SER A 410 -17.41 -15.66 2.65
CA SER A 410 -17.57 -16.96 1.98
C SER A 410 -18.30 -17.94 2.89
N ASP A 411 -19.12 -18.81 2.29
CA ASP A 411 -19.72 -19.95 2.99
C ASP A 411 -18.59 -20.93 3.34
N MET A 412 -18.31 -21.14 4.63
CA MET A 412 -17.25 -22.05 5.10
C MET A 412 -17.77 -23.47 5.30
N THR A 413 -16.93 -24.46 4.99
CA THR A 413 -17.08 -25.81 5.57
C THR A 413 -16.64 -25.82 7.06
N PRO A 414 -17.11 -26.77 7.89
CA PRO A 414 -16.74 -26.84 9.30
C PRO A 414 -15.23 -26.97 9.56
N GLU A 415 -14.49 -27.67 8.70
CA GLU A 415 -13.03 -27.85 8.81
C GLU A 415 -12.26 -26.56 8.51
N GLU A 416 -12.70 -25.80 7.51
CA GLU A 416 -12.14 -24.48 7.18
C GLU A 416 -12.41 -23.47 8.30
N ALA A 417 -13.61 -23.51 8.89
CA ALA A 417 -13.96 -22.69 10.04
C ALA A 417 -13.09 -23.02 11.26
N ALA A 418 -12.88 -24.31 11.57
CA ALA A 418 -12.05 -24.73 12.69
C ALA A 418 -10.57 -24.31 12.55
N THR A 419 -10.01 -24.48 11.35
CA THR A 419 -8.62 -24.07 11.04
C THR A 419 -8.46 -22.55 11.13
N THR A 420 -9.46 -21.82 10.63
CA THR A 420 -9.49 -20.35 10.65
C THR A 420 -9.63 -19.80 12.06
N ILE A 421 -10.52 -20.38 12.88
CA ILE A 421 -10.70 -20.02 14.30
C ILE A 421 -9.42 -20.29 15.09
N GLN A 422 -8.78 -21.46 14.92
CA GLN A 422 -7.52 -21.77 15.60
C GLN A 422 -6.38 -20.82 15.23
N ALA A 423 -6.28 -20.44 13.94
CA ALA A 423 -5.32 -19.46 13.46
C ALA A 423 -5.62 -18.04 13.99
N GLY A 424 -6.90 -17.66 14.06
CA GLY A 424 -7.38 -16.38 14.60
C GLY A 424 -7.11 -16.23 16.09
N VAL A 425 -7.42 -17.25 16.89
CA VAL A 425 -7.17 -17.27 18.35
C VAL A 425 -5.68 -17.12 18.66
N ARG A 426 -4.82 -17.88 17.97
CA ARG A 426 -3.36 -17.77 18.15
C ARG A 426 -2.84 -16.37 17.79
N ARG A 427 -3.36 -15.74 16.72
CA ARG A 427 -2.92 -14.41 16.30
C ARG A 427 -3.50 -13.28 17.17
N MET A 428 -4.74 -13.39 17.64
CA MET A 428 -5.33 -12.45 18.59
C MET A 428 -4.53 -12.44 19.90
N GLN A 429 -4.07 -13.60 20.39
CA GLN A 429 -3.17 -13.66 21.55
C GLN A 429 -1.86 -12.89 21.30
N VAL A 430 -1.28 -13.00 20.10
CA VAL A 430 -0.05 -12.29 19.73
C VAL A 430 -0.28 -10.79 19.56
N GLN A 431 -1.36 -10.34 18.90
CA GLN A 431 -1.69 -8.92 18.75
C GLN A 431 -2.07 -8.26 20.08
N ARG A 432 -2.77 -8.98 20.97
CA ARG A 432 -3.10 -8.50 22.31
C ARG A 432 -1.84 -8.35 23.17
N GLN A 433 -0.88 -9.26 23.05
CA GLN A 433 0.44 -9.11 23.68
C GLN A 433 1.23 -7.94 23.08
N GLY A 434 1.24 -7.77 21.75
CA GLY A 434 1.94 -6.68 21.08
C GLY A 434 1.38 -5.29 21.41
N SER A 435 0.06 -5.15 21.48
CA SER A 435 -0.61 -3.91 21.90
C SER A 435 -0.35 -3.57 23.36
N LEU A 436 -0.40 -4.55 24.27
CA LEU A 436 0.01 -4.38 25.67
C LEU A 436 1.47 -3.91 25.80
N GLN A 437 2.40 -4.55 25.08
CA GLN A 437 3.82 -4.15 25.08
C GLN A 437 4.03 -2.74 24.49
N TYR A 438 3.27 -2.35 23.48
CA TYR A 438 3.32 -1.01 22.93
C TYR A 438 2.81 0.04 23.92
N GLN A 439 1.68 -0.22 24.59
CA GLN A 439 1.15 0.68 25.63
C GLN A 439 2.15 0.83 26.78
N GLN A 440 2.76 -0.26 27.25
CA GLN A 440 3.80 -0.22 28.28
C GLN A 440 4.99 0.65 27.86
N ARG A 441 5.49 0.50 26.63
CA ARG A 441 6.58 1.35 26.10
C ARG A 441 6.19 2.82 25.96
N LYS A 442 4.94 3.10 25.60
CA LYS A 442 4.45 4.48 25.49
C LYS A 442 4.40 5.14 26.87
N GLU A 443 3.88 4.44 27.87
CA GLU A 443 3.86 4.91 29.27
C GLU A 443 5.27 5.11 29.82
N GLU A 444 6.19 4.19 29.52
CA GLU A 444 7.59 4.29 29.94
C GLU A 444 8.31 5.48 29.31
N ASN A 445 8.13 5.71 28.01
CA ASN A 445 8.67 6.87 27.32
C ASN A 445 8.11 8.19 27.86
N GLU A 446 6.81 8.23 28.20
CA GLU A 446 6.19 9.41 28.81
C GLU A 446 6.73 9.66 30.22
N ARG A 447 6.92 8.60 31.02
CA ARG A 447 7.59 8.70 32.33
C ARG A 447 9.01 9.23 32.20
N MET A 448 9.78 8.75 31.22
CA MET A 448 11.14 9.23 30.96
C MET A 448 11.15 10.70 30.52
N ARG A 449 10.18 11.13 29.70
CA ARG A 449 10.02 12.55 29.33
C ARG A 449 9.74 13.44 30.53
N ILE A 450 8.82 13.02 31.40
CA ILE A 450 8.50 13.75 32.63
C ILE A 450 9.72 13.82 33.57
N ALA A 451 10.47 12.72 33.70
CA ALA A 451 11.70 12.68 34.48
C ALA A 451 12.78 13.62 33.91
N ALA A 452 13.00 13.62 32.60
CA ALA A 452 13.94 14.51 31.93
C ALA A 452 13.56 15.99 32.10
N ALA A 453 12.26 16.33 32.00
CA ALA A 453 11.76 17.67 32.26
C ALA A 453 11.99 18.13 33.71
N ARG A 454 11.81 17.22 34.69
CA ARG A 454 12.13 17.51 36.11
C ARG A 454 13.62 17.74 36.33
N ILE A 455 14.49 16.96 35.71
CA ILE A 455 15.95 17.14 35.80
C ILE A 455 16.36 18.49 35.21
N GLN A 456 15.82 18.86 34.04
CA GLN A 456 16.08 20.15 33.42
C GLN A 456 15.57 21.33 34.27
N ALA A 457 14.40 21.21 34.89
CA ALA A 457 13.87 22.22 35.81
C ALA A 457 14.76 22.39 37.05
N THR A 458 15.27 21.29 37.60
CA THR A 458 16.17 21.30 38.77
C THR A 458 17.52 21.93 38.42
N ALA A 459 18.06 21.64 37.23
CA ALA A 459 19.29 22.24 36.74
C ALA A 459 19.17 23.76 36.52
N ARG A 460 18.02 24.22 36.00
CA ARG A 460 17.74 25.67 35.84
C ARG A 460 17.57 26.38 37.19
N GLY A 461 16.92 25.73 38.17
CA GLY A 461 16.80 26.27 39.53
C GLY A 461 18.14 26.37 40.28
N ALA A 462 19.06 25.41 40.06
CA ALA A 462 20.40 25.44 40.63
C ALA A 462 21.30 26.52 40.01
N SER A 463 21.13 26.79 38.70
CA SER A 463 21.83 27.88 38.01
C SER A 463 21.36 29.26 38.49
N PHE A 464 20.06 29.43 38.76
CA PHE A 464 19.51 30.69 39.27
C PHE A 464 20.02 31.02 40.69
N ARG A 465 20.18 30.02 41.57
CA ARG A 465 20.75 30.22 42.93
C ARG A 465 22.25 30.54 42.95
N ARG A 466 23.00 30.25 41.88
CA ARG A 466 24.42 30.63 41.76
C ARG A 466 24.61 32.04 41.20
N GLY A 467 23.62 32.60 40.47
CA GLY A 467 23.68 33.96 39.93
C GLY A 467 23.34 35.08 40.91
N THR A 468 22.75 34.76 42.07
CA THR A 468 22.39 35.75 43.11
C THR A 468 23.41 35.85 44.26
N ARG A 469 24.55 35.17 44.13
CA ARG A 469 25.74 35.34 44.99
C ARG A 469 26.92 35.78 44.11
N SER A 470 26.84 37.00 43.57
CA SER A 470 28.00 37.76 43.10
C SER A 470 27.84 39.21 43.53
#